data_AF-A0A1V5J862-F1
#
_entry.id   AF-A0A1V5J862-F1
#
_cell.length_a   1.000
_cell.length_b   1.000
_cell.length_c   1.000
_cell.angle_alpha   90.00
_cell.angle_beta   90.00
_cell.angle_gamma   90.00
#
_symmetry.space_group_name_H-M   'P 1'
#
loop_
_entity.id
_entity.type
_entity.pdbx_description
1 polymer ?
#
loop_
_entity_poly.entity_id
_entity_poly.type
_entity_poly.pdbx_seq_one_letter_code
_entity_poly.pdbx_strand_id
1 'polypeptide(L)'
;MSSEIMTIKELAKYLDITEATIYKKVSNNEIPYTKLGTLLRFPKWAIDRWISENTVEPPDALFDEFAKLQSRYHFKKWLESKGVDTSAITDQQLLELVKKAIADLSTTERPR
;
A
#
# COMPACT_ATOMS: atom_id res chain seq x y z
N MET A 1 -3.20 -2.88 -23.73
CA MET A 1 -1.98 -2.06 -23.55
C MET A 1 -2.13 -0.83 -24.43
N SER A 2 -2.21 0.37 -23.86
CA SER A 2 -2.30 1.59 -24.66
C SER A 2 -0.93 1.89 -25.30
N SER A 3 -0.93 2.22 -26.59
CA SER A 3 0.26 2.57 -27.38
C SER A 3 0.71 4.02 -27.15
N GLU A 4 0.37 4.60 -25.99
CA GLU A 4 0.59 6.00 -25.72
C GLU A 4 2.09 6.29 -25.53
N ILE A 5 2.58 7.28 -26.28
CA ILE A 5 3.97 7.73 -26.24
C ILE A 5 3.95 9.21 -25.88
N MET A 6 4.58 9.54 -24.77
CA MET A 6 4.71 10.91 -24.28
C MET A 6 5.96 11.59 -24.83
N THR A 7 5.82 12.89 -25.09
CA THR A 7 6.92 13.85 -25.19
C THR A 7 7.49 14.17 -23.80
N ILE A 8 8.61 14.89 -23.75
CA ILE A 8 9.17 15.34 -22.48
C ILE A 8 8.22 16.26 -21.71
N LYS A 9 7.45 17.11 -22.41
CA LYS A 9 6.45 18.02 -21.82
C LYS A 9 5.30 17.25 -21.18
N GLU A 10 4.80 16.24 -21.87
CA GLU A 10 3.72 15.38 -21.36
C GLU A 10 4.20 14.55 -20.19
N LEU A 11 5.43 14.02 -20.24
CA LEU A 11 6.01 13.29 -19.12
C LEU A 11 6.27 14.20 -17.90
N ALA A 12 6.73 15.42 -18.11
CA ALA A 12 6.91 16.43 -17.07
C ALA A 12 5.59 16.69 -16.34
N LYS A 13 4.51 16.89 -17.10
CA LYS A 13 3.17 17.03 -16.56
C LYS A 13 2.68 15.75 -15.87
N TYR A 14 2.99 14.58 -16.42
CA TYR A 14 2.54 13.29 -15.88
C TYR A 14 3.18 12.97 -14.52
N LEU A 15 4.48 13.21 -14.39
CA LEU A 15 5.23 12.97 -13.15
C LEU A 15 5.21 14.16 -12.18
N ASP A 16 4.59 15.27 -12.58
CA ASP A 16 4.58 16.55 -11.86
C ASP A 16 5.99 17.06 -11.50
N ILE A 17 6.91 17.02 -12.46
CA ILE A 17 8.29 17.51 -12.32
C ILE A 17 8.72 18.36 -13.52
N THR A 18 9.80 19.13 -13.37
CA THR A 18 10.31 19.97 -14.46
C THR A 18 10.93 19.17 -15.60
N GLU A 19 10.84 19.68 -16.84
CA GLU A 19 11.52 19.09 -18.01
C GLU A 19 13.04 18.97 -17.78
N ALA A 20 13.65 19.95 -17.09
CA ALA A 20 15.07 19.93 -16.74
C ALA A 20 15.45 18.73 -15.86
N THR A 21 14.59 18.35 -14.92
CA THR A 21 14.76 17.13 -14.11
C THR A 21 14.72 15.89 -14.98
N ILE A 22 13.79 15.82 -15.94
CA ILE A 22 13.70 14.68 -16.87
C ILE A 22 14.96 14.58 -17.75
N TYR A 23 15.46 15.70 -18.28
CA TYR A 23 16.71 15.69 -19.04
C TYR A 23 17.88 15.13 -18.23
N LYS A 24 18.02 15.53 -16.95
CA LYS A 24 19.03 14.97 -16.05
C LYS A 24 18.84 13.47 -15.82
N LYS A 25 17.61 13.03 -15.61
CA LYS A 25 17.30 11.60 -15.44
C LYS A 25 17.64 10.79 -16.70
N VAL A 26 17.37 11.33 -17.88
CA VAL A 26 17.74 10.72 -19.16
C VAL A 26 19.26 10.65 -19.31
N SER A 27 20.01 11.73 -19.02
CA SER A 27 21.47 11.72 -19.10
C SER A 27 22.12 10.73 -18.14
N ASN A 28 21.49 10.52 -16.99
CA ASN A 28 21.95 9.58 -15.96
C ASN A 28 21.46 8.13 -16.20
N ASN A 29 20.66 7.88 -17.25
CA ASN A 29 19.99 6.60 -17.51
C ASN A 29 19.10 6.12 -16.34
N GLU A 30 18.48 7.04 -15.60
CA GLU A 30 17.62 6.75 -14.46
C GLU A 30 16.14 6.51 -14.83
N ILE A 31 15.74 6.88 -16.05
CA ILE A 31 14.35 6.81 -16.52
C ILE A 31 14.30 6.18 -17.91
N PRO A 32 13.34 5.29 -18.23
CA PRO A 32 13.29 4.66 -19.55
C PRO A 32 12.88 5.67 -20.63
N TYR A 33 13.61 5.66 -21.76
CA TYR A 33 13.33 6.53 -22.90
C TYR A 33 13.66 5.84 -24.22
N THR A 34 13.08 6.34 -25.31
CA THR A 34 13.43 5.99 -26.68
C THR A 34 13.98 7.23 -27.38
N LYS A 35 15.16 7.10 -27.99
CA LYS A 35 15.78 8.17 -28.77
C LYS A 35 15.42 8.02 -30.24
N LEU A 36 14.74 9.02 -30.81
CA LEU A 36 14.40 9.11 -32.23
C LEU A 36 15.07 10.36 -32.81
N GLY A 37 16.31 10.21 -33.25
CA GLY A 37 17.16 11.34 -33.67
C GLY A 37 17.48 12.26 -32.48
N THR A 38 17.02 13.50 -32.55
CA THR A 38 17.14 14.49 -31.46
C THR A 38 15.97 14.43 -30.47
N LEU A 39 14.91 13.69 -30.81
CA LEU A 39 13.70 13.64 -30.01
C LEU A 39 13.78 12.51 -28.99
N LEU A 40 13.32 12.81 -27.77
CA LEU A 40 13.08 11.82 -26.73
C LEU A 40 11.59 11.48 -26.70
N ARG A 41 11.31 10.19 -26.53
CA ARG A 41 9.96 9.64 -26.43
C ARG A 41 9.88 8.68 -25.25
N PHE A 42 8.75 8.71 -24.56
CA PHE A 42 8.55 8.00 -23.31
C PHE A 42 7.26 7.19 -23.41
N PRO A 43 7.34 5.89 -23.74
CA PRO A 43 6.17 5.02 -23.76
C PRO A 43 5.53 4.99 -22.36
N LYS A 44 4.23 5.30 -22.26
CA LYS A 44 3.56 5.43 -20.96
C LYS A 44 3.65 4.13 -20.14
N TRP A 45 3.44 2.99 -20.80
CA TRP A 45 3.56 1.68 -20.15
C TRP A 45 4.94 1.44 -19.53
N ALA A 46 6.01 1.94 -20.14
CA ALA A 46 7.38 1.77 -19.64
C ALA A 46 7.62 2.68 -18.43
N ILE A 47 7.07 3.89 -18.47
CA ILE A 47 7.11 4.82 -17.34
C ILE A 47 6.29 4.30 -16.16
N ASP A 48 5.08 3.81 -16.39
CA ASP A 48 4.22 3.25 -15.34
C ASP A 48 4.89 2.07 -14.64
N ARG A 49 5.52 1.19 -15.43
CA ARG A 49 6.31 0.07 -14.89
C ARG A 49 7.51 0.57 -14.09
N TRP A 50 8.24 1.55 -14.61
CA TRP A 50 9.38 2.14 -13.92
C TRP A 50 8.97 2.78 -12.58
N ILE A 51 7.84 3.50 -12.52
CA ILE A 51 7.29 4.04 -11.26
C ILE A 51 7.05 2.90 -10.27
N SER A 52 6.40 1.82 -10.72
CA SER A 52 6.06 0.67 -9.87
C SER A 52 7.32 0.01 -9.31
N GLU A 53 8.34 -0.21 -10.14
CA GLU A 53 9.61 -0.83 -9.74
C GLU A 53 10.46 0.06 -8.80
N ASN A 54 10.26 1.38 -8.84
CA ASN A 54 10.98 2.35 -7.98
C ASN A 54 10.13 2.87 -6.81
N THR A 55 8.89 2.39 -6.67
CA THR A 55 8.04 2.72 -5.53
C THR A 55 8.51 1.89 -4.35
N VAL A 56 8.96 2.55 -3.29
CA VAL A 56 9.30 1.89 -2.02
C VAL A 56 8.00 1.69 -1.25
N GLU A 57 7.55 0.44 -1.19
CA GLU A 57 6.44 0.07 -0.32
C GLU A 57 6.93 -0.01 1.14
N PRO A 58 6.14 0.46 2.11
CA PRO A 58 6.48 0.29 3.52
C PRO A 58 6.62 -1.21 3.83
N PRO A 59 7.61 -1.60 4.67
CA PRO A 59 7.76 -2.99 5.07
C PRO A 59 6.48 -3.54 5.69
N ASP A 60 6.10 -4.78 5.34
CA ASP A 60 4.97 -5.50 5.93
C ASP A 60 4.99 -5.45 7.46
N ALA A 61 6.18 -5.41 8.07
CA ALA A 61 6.37 -5.28 9.51
C ALA A 61 5.69 -4.05 10.14
N LEU A 62 5.65 -2.89 9.45
CA LEU A 62 4.95 -1.69 9.94
C LEU A 62 3.43 -1.88 9.87
N PHE A 63 2.96 -2.54 8.82
CA PHE A 63 1.54 -2.87 8.67
C PHE A 63 1.11 -3.93 9.69
N ASP A 64 1.96 -4.93 9.96
CA ASP A 64 1.78 -5.95 10.98
C ASP A 64 1.78 -5.37 12.39
N GLU A 65 2.68 -4.44 12.69
CA GLU A 65 2.76 -3.78 13.99
C GLU A 65 1.53 -2.88 14.22
N PHE A 66 1.10 -2.15 13.18
CA PHE A 66 -0.13 -1.38 13.19
C PHE A 66 -1.37 -2.29 13.33
N ALA A 67 -1.44 -3.37 12.54
CA ALA A 67 -2.51 -4.35 12.60
C ALA A 67 -2.57 -5.05 13.97
N LYS A 68 -1.43 -5.36 14.58
CA LYS A 68 -1.34 -5.86 15.96
C LYS A 68 -1.82 -4.82 16.97
N LEU A 69 -1.44 -3.55 16.82
CA LEU A 69 -1.87 -2.48 17.72
C LEU A 69 -3.39 -2.24 17.65
N GLN A 70 -3.93 -2.16 16.44
CA GLN A 70 -5.36 -1.99 16.18
C GLN A 70 -6.15 -3.20 16.65
N SER A 71 -5.69 -4.42 16.35
CA SER A 71 -6.33 -5.66 16.81
C SER A 71 -6.35 -5.74 18.33
N ARG A 72 -5.25 -5.38 19.01
CA ARG A 72 -5.20 -5.31 20.48
C ARG A 72 -6.16 -4.27 21.04
N TYR A 73 -6.20 -3.07 20.45
CA TYR A 73 -7.10 -2.01 20.88
C TYR A 73 -8.57 -2.40 20.74
N HIS A 74 -8.97 -2.87 19.55
CA HIS A 74 -10.34 -3.28 19.27
C HIS A 74 -10.75 -4.50 20.08
N PHE A 75 -9.87 -5.48 20.25
CA PHE A 75 -10.13 -6.64 21.09
C PHE A 75 -10.29 -6.26 22.57
N LYS A 76 -9.43 -5.38 23.09
CA LYS A 76 -9.57 -4.82 24.45
C LYS A 76 -10.91 -4.10 24.61
N LYS A 77 -11.28 -3.23 23.67
CA LYS A 77 -12.57 -2.51 23.68
C LYS A 77 -13.77 -3.45 23.62
N TRP A 78 -13.68 -4.52 22.84
CA TRP A 78 -14.72 -5.54 22.76
C TRP A 78 -14.87 -6.30 24.08
N LEU A 79 -13.77 -6.70 24.73
CA LEU A 79 -13.79 -7.33 26.05
C LEU A 79 -14.41 -6.40 27.11
N GLU A 80 -14.00 -5.13 27.14
CA GLU A 80 -14.58 -4.11 28.02
C GLU A 80 -16.10 -3.99 27.81
N SER A 81 -16.57 -4.02 26.55
CA SER A 81 -18.00 -3.95 26.21
C SER A 81 -18.81 -5.17 26.67
N LYS A 82 -18.15 -6.31 26.88
CA LYS A 82 -18.75 -7.54 27.43
C LYS A 82 -18.67 -7.60 28.96
N GLY A 83 -18.21 -6.52 29.61
CA GLY A 83 -18.06 -6.45 31.06
C GLY A 83 -16.85 -7.22 31.60
N VAL A 84 -15.89 -7.54 30.73
CA VAL A 84 -14.69 -8.30 31.12
C VAL A 84 -13.62 -7.33 31.60
N ASP A 85 -13.17 -7.52 32.84
CA ASP A 85 -12.00 -6.80 33.37
C ASP A 85 -10.72 -7.38 32.77
N THR A 86 -10.12 -6.60 31.87
CA THR A 86 -8.87 -6.98 31.18
C THR A 86 -7.63 -6.98 32.07
N SER A 87 -7.73 -6.48 33.31
CA SER A 87 -6.62 -6.45 34.28
C SER A 87 -6.53 -7.70 35.16
N ALA A 88 -7.56 -8.55 35.16
CA ALA A 88 -7.69 -9.71 36.05
C ALA A 88 -8.05 -11.03 35.35
N ILE A 89 -7.94 -11.08 34.00
CA ILE A 89 -8.28 -12.27 33.22
C ILE A 89 -7.10 -13.23 33.08
N THR A 90 -7.34 -14.54 33.23
CA THR A 90 -6.32 -15.57 32.98
C THR A 90 -6.24 -15.94 31.50
N ASP A 91 -5.09 -16.46 31.06
CA ASP A 91 -4.88 -16.88 29.66
C ASP A 91 -5.93 -17.90 29.18
N GLN A 92 -6.36 -18.80 30.06
CA GLN A 92 -7.39 -19.80 29.74
C GLN A 92 -8.77 -19.17 29.54
N GLN A 93 -9.14 -18.19 30.38
CA GLN A 93 -10.39 -17.44 30.22
C GLN A 93 -10.37 -16.56 28.97
N LEU A 94 -9.22 -15.95 28.65
CA LEU A 94 -9.04 -15.15 27.45
C LEU A 94 -9.21 -16.00 26.18
N LEU A 95 -8.62 -17.21 26.17
CA LEU A 95 -8.70 -18.13 25.04
C LEU A 95 -10.16 -18.56 24.75
N GLU A 96 -10.95 -18.84 25.79
CA GLU A 96 -12.36 -19.18 25.62
C GLU A 96 -13.19 -18.02 25.05
N LEU A 97 -12.87 -16.78 25.43
CA LEU A 97 -13.52 -15.59 24.86
C LEU A 97 -13.14 -15.35 23.39
N VAL A 98 -11.88 -15.58 23.00
CA VAL A 98 -11.46 -15.51 21.60
C VAL A 98 -12.19 -16.54 20.76
N LYS A 99 -12.27 -17.79 21.24
CA LYS A 99 -13.01 -18.87 20.55
C LYS A 99 -14.48 -18.49 20.36
N LYS A 100 -15.12 -17.92 21.39
CA LYS A 100 -16.50 -17.43 21.31
C LYS A 100 -16.66 -16.29 20.32
N ALA A 101 -15.73 -15.32 20.29
CA ALA A 101 -15.77 -14.22 19.33
C ALA A 101 -15.66 -14.70 17.88
N ILE A 102 -14.78 -15.66 17.60
CA ILE A 102 -14.62 -16.27 16.27
C ILE A 102 -15.91 -17.01 15.88
N ALA A 103 -16.52 -17.74 16.80
CA ALA A 103 -17.80 -18.40 16.57
C ALA A 103 -18.93 -17.40 16.26
N ASP A 104 -19.03 -16.30 17.02
CA ASP A 104 -20.01 -15.22 16.80
C ASP A 104 -19.80 -14.53 15.42
N LEU A 105 -18.54 -14.30 15.03
CA LEU A 105 -18.20 -13.74 13.72
C LEU A 105 -18.53 -14.72 12.57
N SER A 106 -18.34 -16.02 12.78
CA SER A 106 -18.67 -17.05 11.79
C SER A 106 -20.18 -17.30 11.63
N THR A 107 -20.98 -16.95 12.65
CA THR A 107 -22.45 -17.10 12.64
C THR A 107 -23.16 -15.84 12.13
N THR A 108 -22.46 -14.70 12.09
CA THR A 108 -22.94 -13.47 11.45
C THR A 108 -22.66 -13.55 9.95
N GLU A 109 -23.41 -14.36 9.21
CA GLU A 109 -23.36 -14.38 7.75
C GLU A 109 -23.60 -12.98 7.15
N ARG A 110 -22.83 -12.64 6.11
CA ARG A 110 -22.96 -11.44 5.27
C ARG A 110 -24.43 -11.16 4.94
N PRO A 111 -24.97 -9.95 5.19
CA PRO A 111 -26.17 -9.54 4.49
C PRO A 111 -25.82 -9.49 2.98
N ARG A 112 -26.64 -10.18 2.19
CA ARG A 112 -26.55 -10.23 0.72
C ARG A 112 -26.64 -8.83 0.11
#